data_AF-A0A957S4T6-F1
#
_entry.id   AF-A0A957S4T6-F1
#
_cell.length_a   1.000
_cell.length_b   1.000
_cell.length_c   1.000
_cell.angle_alpha   90.00
_cell.angle_beta   90.00
_cell.angle_gamma   90.00
#
_symmetry.space_group_name_H-M   'P 1'
#
loop_
_entity.id
_entity.type
_entity.pdbx_description
1 polymer ?
#
loop_
_entity_poly.entity_id
_entity_poly.type
_entity_poly.pdbx_seq_one_letter_code
_entity_poly.pdbx_strand_id
1 'polypeptide(L)'
;AALQAGSQLMQEMPEFTSETLEAAFRAKADELELKAGSFFGPFRAAITGKTVSPPLFESMAVLGRAEVLARVQNAIAVLREI
;
A
#
# COMPACT_ATOMS: atom_id res chain seq x y z
N ALA A 1 -3.63 -6.46 -9.32
CA ALA A 1 -4.83 -5.66 -9.01
C ALA A 1 -4.63 -4.75 -7.78
N ALA A 2 -4.67 -5.27 -6.54
CA ALA A 2 -4.62 -4.42 -5.33
C ALA A 2 -3.38 -3.53 -5.22
N LEU A 3 -2.17 -4.10 -5.38
CA LEU A 3 -0.91 -3.35 -5.32
C LEU A 3 -0.81 -2.26 -6.40
N GLN A 4 -1.34 -2.52 -7.59
CA GLN A 4 -1.36 -1.53 -8.68
C GLN A 4 -2.30 -0.38 -8.35
N ALA A 5 -3.51 -0.68 -7.87
CA ALA A 5 -4.48 0.33 -7.48
C ALA A 5 -3.95 1.23 -6.35
N GLY A 6 -3.34 0.64 -5.32
CA GLY A 6 -2.74 1.44 -4.24
C GLY A 6 -1.47 2.19 -4.68
N SER A 7 -0.68 1.65 -5.61
CA SER A 7 0.47 2.38 -6.17
C SER A 7 0.04 3.63 -6.91
N GLN A 8 -1.01 3.54 -7.73
CA GLN A 8 -1.56 4.68 -8.44
C GLN A 8 -2.13 5.72 -7.47
N LEU A 9 -2.92 5.29 -6.48
CA LEU A 9 -3.44 6.15 -5.42
C LEU A 9 -2.33 6.97 -4.75
N MET A 10 -1.25 6.31 -4.32
CA MET A 10 -0.12 6.96 -3.65
C MET A 10 0.65 7.96 -4.53
N GLN A 11 0.63 7.80 -5.85
CA GLN A 11 1.26 8.74 -6.78
C GLN A 11 0.46 10.04 -6.88
N GLU A 12 -0.86 9.96 -6.88
CA GLU A 12 -1.78 11.08 -7.08
C GLU A 12 -2.08 11.86 -5.80
N MET A 13 -1.81 11.29 -4.62
CA MET A 13 -2.06 11.96 -3.35
C MET A 13 -1.20 13.21 -3.16
N PRO A 14 -1.73 14.32 -2.61
CA PRO A 14 -0.92 15.50 -2.29
C PRO A 14 -0.08 15.29 -1.02
N GLU A 15 -0.66 14.66 0.01
CA GLU A 15 -0.04 14.48 1.32
C GLU A 15 0.20 13.00 1.63
N PHE A 16 1.40 12.68 2.10
CA PHE A 16 1.84 11.31 2.40
C PHE A 16 2.00 11.11 3.91
N THR A 17 0.90 11.25 4.66
CA THR A 17 0.84 11.04 6.12
C THR A 17 0.11 9.75 6.44
N SER A 18 0.26 9.23 7.67
CA SER A 18 -0.44 8.00 8.08
C SER A 18 -1.96 8.13 7.99
N GLU A 19 -2.51 9.27 8.43
CA GLU A 19 -3.95 9.56 8.41
C GLU A 19 -4.49 9.66 6.98
N THR A 20 -3.81 10.41 6.10
CA THR A 20 -4.25 10.57 4.70
C THR A 20 -4.16 9.25 3.94
N LEU A 21 -3.11 8.46 4.19
CA LEU A 21 -2.94 7.13 3.60
C LEU A 21 -4.01 6.17 4.07
N GLU A 22 -4.31 6.12 5.36
CA GLU A 22 -5.35 5.23 5.88
C GLU A 22 -6.72 5.54 5.28
N ALA A 23 -7.11 6.81 5.27
CA ALA A 23 -8.38 7.24 4.71
C ALA A 23 -8.49 6.88 3.22
N ALA A 24 -7.46 7.21 2.44
CA ALA A 24 -7.43 6.95 1.00
C ALA A 24 -7.45 5.44 0.70
N PHE A 25 -6.70 4.62 1.44
CA PHE A 25 -6.66 3.17 1.25
C PHE A 25 -7.97 2.51 1.65
N ARG A 26 -8.65 3.00 2.71
CA ARG A 26 -9.98 2.50 3.09
C ARG A 26 -11.03 2.84 2.04
N ALA A 27 -11.05 4.08 1.56
CA ALA A 27 -11.93 4.49 0.47
C ALA A 27 -11.70 3.63 -0.78
N LYS A 28 -10.42 3.38 -1.13
CA LYS A 28 -10.11 2.56 -2.30
C LYS A 28 -10.49 1.08 -2.14
N ALA A 29 -10.37 0.54 -0.94
CA ALA A 29 -10.84 -0.82 -0.66
C ALA A 29 -12.36 -0.93 -0.82
N ASP A 30 -13.10 0.08 -0.36
CA ASP A 30 -14.57 0.16 -0.51
C ASP A 30 -14.98 0.27 -1.99
N GLU A 31 -14.33 1.15 -2.76
CA GLU A 31 -14.55 1.27 -4.22
C GLU A 31 -14.31 -0.04 -4.99
N LEU A 32 -13.38 -0.87 -4.49
CA LEU A 32 -13.05 -2.16 -5.09
C LEU A 32 -13.90 -3.32 -4.53
N GLU A 33 -14.86 -3.03 -3.65
CA GLU A 33 -15.68 -4.01 -2.92
C GLU A 33 -14.83 -5.05 -2.17
N LEU A 34 -13.63 -4.65 -1.74
CA LEU A 34 -12.67 -5.48 -1.03
C LEU A 34 -12.73 -5.20 0.46
N LYS A 35 -12.64 -6.27 1.26
CA LYS A 35 -12.39 -6.13 2.70
C LYS A 35 -11.05 -5.42 2.91
N ALA A 36 -11.02 -4.45 3.83
CA ALA A 36 -9.81 -3.70 4.17
C ALA A 36 -8.60 -4.62 4.48
N GLY A 37 -8.82 -5.72 5.20
CA GLY A 37 -7.77 -6.71 5.46
C GLY A 37 -7.17 -7.34 4.20
N SER A 38 -8.02 -7.69 3.23
CA SER A 38 -7.60 -8.25 1.93
C SER A 38 -6.86 -7.23 1.07
N PHE A 39 -7.23 -5.95 1.15
CA PHE A 39 -6.54 -4.89 0.44
C PHE A 39 -5.20 -4.56 1.10
N PHE A 40 -5.12 -4.48 2.44
CA PHE A 40 -3.93 -4.08 3.17
C PHE A 40 -2.87 -5.18 3.30
N GLY A 41 -3.29 -6.45 3.33
CA GLY A 41 -2.40 -7.61 3.46
C GLY A 41 -1.24 -7.61 2.45
N PRO A 42 -1.52 -7.46 1.14
CA PRO A 42 -0.47 -7.34 0.12
C PRO A 42 0.53 -6.22 0.38
N PHE A 43 0.10 -5.05 0.86
CA PHE A 43 1.01 -3.93 1.16
C PHE A 43 1.89 -4.21 2.38
N ARG A 44 1.37 -4.89 3.41
CA ARG A 44 2.20 -5.33 4.55
C ARG A 44 3.34 -6.21 4.09
N ALA A 45 3.04 -7.21 3.25
CA ALA A 45 4.03 -8.10 2.69
C ALA A 45 5.03 -7.34 1.79
N ALA A 46 4.54 -6.49 0.88
CA ALA A 46 5.39 -5.75 -0.05
C ALA A 46 6.35 -4.76 0.65
N ILE A 47 5.90 -4.10 1.72
CA ILE A 47 6.67 -3.01 2.36
C ILE A 47 7.57 -3.55 3.46
N THR A 48 7.09 -4.52 4.24
CA THR A 48 7.78 -5.00 5.45
C THR A 48 8.35 -6.41 5.32
N GLY A 49 8.00 -7.15 4.26
CA GLY A 49 8.36 -8.56 4.10
C GLY A 49 7.71 -9.49 5.12
N LYS A 50 6.77 -8.99 5.93
CA LYS A 50 6.10 -9.72 7.01
C LYS A 50 4.58 -9.61 6.86
N THR A 51 3.88 -10.68 7.26
CA THR A 51 2.41 -10.73 7.29
C THR A 51 1.82 -10.00 8.50
N VAL A 52 2.59 -9.91 9.58
CA VAL A 52 2.30 -9.09 10.77
C VAL A 52 3.35 -7.98 10.84
N SER A 53 2.90 -6.74 10.81
CA SER A 53 3.75 -5.56 10.78
C SER A 53 3.34 -4.58 11.89
N PRO A 54 4.22 -3.62 12.25
CA PRO A 54 3.81 -2.39 12.92
C PRO A 54 2.68 -1.68 12.13
N PRO A 55 2.11 -0.59 12.67
CA PRO A 55 1.09 0.19 11.98
C PRO A 55 1.53 0.52 10.55
N LEU A 56 0.82 -0.05 9.56
CA LEU A 56 1.24 -0.06 8.15
C LEU A 56 1.43 1.37 7.63
N PHE A 57 0.46 2.23 7.89
CA PHE A 57 0.45 3.59 7.38
C PHE A 57 1.47 4.49 8.07
N GLU A 58 1.76 4.25 9.36
CA GLU A 58 2.87 4.94 10.04
C GLU A 58 4.22 4.50 9.47
N SER A 59 4.39 3.20 9.22
CA SER A 59 5.61 2.68 8.58
C SER A 59 5.79 3.30 7.19
N MET A 60 4.72 3.43 6.42
CA MET A 60 4.73 4.09 5.12
C MET A 60 5.10 5.57 5.24
N ALA A 61 4.48 6.30 6.17
CA ALA A 61 4.77 7.72 6.40
C ALA A 61 6.24 7.94 6.77
N VAL A 62 6.82 7.07 7.60
CA VAL A 62 8.24 7.14 8.00
C VAL A 62 9.17 6.84 6.83
N LEU A 63 8.88 5.81 6.03
CA LEU A 63 9.69 5.46 4.85
C LEU A 63 9.60 6.52 3.75
N GLY A 64 8.47 7.22 3.67
CA GLY A 64 8.17 8.20 2.65
C GLY A 64 7.74 7.57 1.32
N ARG A 65 7.13 8.41 0.47
CA ARG A 65 6.46 8.00 -0.77
C ARG A 65 7.36 7.24 -1.74
N ALA A 66 8.56 7.76 -1.99
CA ALA A 66 9.46 7.21 -3.00
C ALA A 66 9.87 5.76 -2.68
N GLU A 67 10.28 5.51 -1.44
CA GLU A 67 10.66 4.19 -0.94
C GLU A 67 9.47 3.22 -0.97
N VAL A 68 8.31 3.65 -0.48
CA VAL A 68 7.10 2.81 -0.50
C VAL A 68 6.71 2.42 -1.93
N LEU A 69 6.72 3.37 -2.86
CA LEU A 69 6.40 3.09 -4.26
C LEU A 69 7.42 2.14 -4.90
N ALA A 70 8.72 2.31 -4.64
CA ALA A 70 9.75 1.41 -5.13
C ALA A 70 9.54 -0.03 -4.63
N ARG A 71 9.24 -0.22 -3.34
CA ARG A 71 8.95 -1.55 -2.77
C ARG A 71 7.70 -2.19 -3.38
N VAL A 72 6.63 -1.40 -3.54
CA VAL A 72 5.39 -1.89 -4.15
C VAL A 72 5.59 -2.26 -5.62
N GLN A 73 6.36 -1.47 -6.38
CA GLN A 73 6.71 -1.78 -7.76
C GLN A 73 7.54 -3.06 -7.87
N ASN A 74 8.52 -3.25 -6.97
CA ASN A 74 9.29 -4.49 -6.91
C ASN A 74 8.37 -5.71 -6.64
N ALA A 75 7.48 -5.61 -5.65
CA ALA A 75 6.53 -6.68 -5.35
C ALA A 75 5.59 -6.98 -6.55
N ILE A 76 5.14 -5.96 -7.29
CA ILE A 76 4.35 -6.16 -8.52
C ILE A 76 5.17 -6.88 -9.59
N ALA A 77 6.45 -6.53 -9.77
CA ALA A 77 7.31 -7.17 -10.74
C ALA A 77 7.50 -8.66 -10.42
N VAL A 78 7.88 -8.97 -9.17
CA VAL A 78 8.07 -10.36 -8.72
C VAL A 78 6.80 -11.19 -8.88
N LEU A 79 5.63 -10.66 -8.52
CA LEU A 79 4.35 -11.36 -8.66
C LEU A 79 3.90 -11.58 -10.10
N ARG A 80 4.48 -10.87 -11.08
CA ARG A 80 4.19 -11.08 -12.51
C ARG A 80 5.10 -12.15 -13.14
N GLU A 81 6.23 -12.45 -12.50
CA GLU A 81 7.20 -13.45 -12.97
C GLU A 81 6.85 -14.87 -12.47
N ILE A 82 5.85 -15.00 -11.60
CA ILE A 82 5.32 -16.25 -11.04
C ILE A 82 3.98 -16.57 -11.73
#